data_AF-A0A286A054-F1
#
_entry.id   AF-A0A286A054-F1
#
_cell.length_a   1.000
_cell.length_b   1.000
_cell.length_c   1.000
_cell.angle_alpha   90.00
_cell.angle_beta   90.00
_cell.angle_gamma   90.00
#
_symmetry.space_group_name_H-M   'P 1'
#
loop_
_entity.id
_entity.type
_entity.pdbx_description
1 polymer ?
#
loop_
_entity_poly.entity_id
_entity_poly.type
_entity_poly.pdbx_seq_one_letter_code
_entity_poly.pdbx_strand_id
1 'polypeptide(L)'
;MNKLKFSKFLLVTALASVSVFTACKKDKGADEETVLRGDLANGTVITGELVNDVTLLKGNSYVLKGGVHVKTGKTITIQEGVTVKSDANEPATAYLLIEPGAKIMAQGTAASPIIFTSGATAPKEQDWGGIIVCGLAPVNGEGGRIASEMGAGVTYGGTNAADNSGVLRYIRVEYTGKKQTADKEHNGFTFEGVGNGTTVEYLSVYRGGDDAFEWFGGTVNVKYLFAYGAQDDTFDWTFGWNGKAQFLVGVQADGVADRGIEADNSNKNRTASPYSNPTISNVTLVGSLTAKTGDDPTNATDVGKTTGLKLREGTRGKLHNFVVYNFNNGVDVEHDETLNNVADATLIIKNSDISNVNPWALKHTLPSTTGATRPPFTGVNPFISATYANTTTASSTRPSYMTSVFVGTTATDAINPTTLDAFFTAANYKGAVQTGSDWTNAAWVRTDKRTFPN
;
A
#
# COMPACT_ATOMS: atom_id res chain seq x y z
N MET A 1 40.49 -42.85 95.16
CA MET A 1 40.80 -43.38 93.81
C MET A 1 40.11 -42.50 92.78
N ASN A 2 40.90 -41.98 91.84
CA ASN A 2 40.60 -41.30 90.56
C ASN A 2 39.67 -40.05 90.57
N LYS A 3 40.13 -38.81 90.36
CA LYS A 3 40.72 -38.18 89.13
C LYS A 3 39.80 -38.36 87.90
N LEU A 4 39.50 -37.39 87.03
CA LEU A 4 39.76 -35.95 86.88
C LEU A 4 39.03 -35.53 85.56
N LYS A 5 38.43 -34.33 85.53
CA LYS A 5 38.24 -33.35 84.40
C LYS A 5 37.44 -33.67 83.10
N PHE A 6 36.56 -32.69 82.82
CA PHE A 6 36.02 -32.13 81.56
C PHE A 6 36.73 -32.42 80.23
N SER A 7 35.94 -32.57 79.14
CA SER A 7 36.06 -31.74 77.92
C SER A 7 34.89 -31.95 76.94
N LYS A 8 34.55 -30.88 76.21
CA LYS A 8 33.67 -30.80 75.04
C LYS A 8 34.37 -31.38 73.78
N PHE A 9 33.57 -31.69 72.75
CA PHE A 9 33.66 -31.29 71.32
C PHE A 9 33.33 -32.42 70.31
N LEU A 10 32.24 -32.18 69.56
CA LEU A 10 32.02 -32.31 68.10
C LEU A 10 32.62 -33.47 67.26
N LEU A 11 31.69 -34.02 66.44
CA LEU A 11 31.78 -34.35 65.00
C LEU A 11 32.11 -35.79 64.57
N VAL A 12 31.31 -36.27 63.59
CA VAL A 12 31.67 -37.00 62.34
C VAL A 12 30.80 -38.25 62.07
N THR A 13 29.83 -38.02 61.17
CA THR A 13 29.30 -38.83 60.04
C THR A 13 29.33 -40.37 60.05
N ALA A 14 28.19 -40.96 59.67
CA ALA A 14 28.10 -42.26 59.00
C ALA A 14 27.35 -42.11 57.66
N LEU A 15 28.01 -42.52 56.57
CA LEU A 15 27.53 -42.60 55.19
C LEU A 15 26.48 -43.70 55.03
N ALA A 16 25.40 -43.40 54.30
CA ALA A 16 24.58 -44.41 53.62
C ALA A 16 24.42 -43.99 52.16
N SER A 17 24.98 -44.80 51.27
CA SER A 17 24.96 -44.67 49.83
C SER A 17 23.58 -44.97 49.25
N VAL A 18 22.95 -43.99 48.61
CA VAL A 18 21.77 -44.17 47.76
C VAL A 18 22.14 -43.72 46.34
N SER A 19 22.16 -44.69 45.44
CA SER A 19 22.40 -44.53 44.01
C SER A 19 21.20 -43.85 43.35
N VAL A 20 21.36 -42.60 42.90
CA VAL A 20 20.34 -41.91 42.10
C VAL A 20 20.56 -42.25 40.64
N PHE A 21 19.66 -43.06 40.08
CA PHE A 21 19.52 -43.21 38.64
C PHE A 21 19.00 -41.88 38.06
N THR A 22 19.84 -41.17 37.30
CA THR A 22 19.40 -40.04 36.46
C THR A 22 18.68 -40.61 35.25
N ALA A 23 17.38 -40.88 35.40
CA ALA A 23 16.50 -41.11 34.27
C ALA A 23 16.29 -39.78 33.55
N CYS A 24 16.81 -39.66 32.34
CA CYS A 24 16.40 -38.62 31.40
C CYS A 24 14.89 -38.73 31.17
N LYS A 25 14.10 -37.93 31.88
CA LYS A 25 12.77 -37.57 31.40
C LYS A 25 12.98 -36.69 30.19
N LYS A 26 12.77 -37.28 29.01
CA LYS A 26 12.52 -36.56 27.78
C LYS A 26 11.16 -35.89 27.97
N ASP A 27 11.17 -34.73 28.62
CA ASP A 27 10.01 -33.86 28.64
C ASP A 27 9.76 -33.48 27.18
N LYS A 28 8.68 -34.04 26.63
CA LYS A 28 8.05 -33.50 25.44
C LYS A 28 7.53 -32.14 25.84
N GLY A 29 8.38 -31.12 25.68
CA GLY A 29 7.99 -29.74 25.86
C GLY A 29 6.76 -29.49 24.99
N ALA A 30 5.70 -29.00 25.64
CA ALA A 30 4.71 -28.20 24.94
C ALA A 30 5.48 -27.12 24.15
N ASP A 31 5.05 -26.84 22.94
CA ASP A 31 5.64 -25.80 22.10
C ASP A 31 5.67 -24.48 22.90
N GLU A 32 6.84 -24.13 23.45
CA GLU A 32 7.07 -22.79 23.99
C GLU A 32 7.04 -21.88 22.77
N GLU A 33 5.90 -21.20 22.59
CA GLU A 33 5.77 -20.13 21.62
C GLU A 33 6.93 -19.16 21.84
N THR A 34 7.85 -19.11 20.89
CA THR A 34 9.10 -18.37 21.06
C THR A 34 8.76 -16.88 21.06
N VAL A 35 8.71 -16.28 22.24
CA VAL A 35 8.38 -14.87 22.41
C VAL A 35 9.50 -14.01 21.81
N LEU A 36 9.27 -13.51 20.58
CA LEU A 36 10.17 -12.63 19.85
C LEU A 36 10.34 -11.30 20.60
N ARG A 37 11.59 -10.84 20.72
CA ARG A 37 11.95 -9.59 21.39
C ARG A 37 13.34 -9.11 20.97
N GLY A 38 13.54 -7.79 20.96
CA GLY A 38 14.83 -7.17 20.69
C GLY A 38 15.38 -7.53 19.30
N ASP A 39 16.71 -7.61 19.21
CA ASP A 39 17.39 -7.89 17.95
C ASP A 39 17.24 -9.36 17.53
N LEU A 40 16.58 -9.58 16.39
CA LEU A 40 16.31 -10.92 15.88
C LEU A 40 17.48 -11.43 15.04
N ALA A 41 17.85 -12.70 15.26
CA ALA A 41 18.90 -13.37 14.53
C ALA A 41 18.55 -13.56 13.04
N ASN A 42 19.57 -13.67 12.19
CA ASN A 42 19.37 -13.98 10.78
C ASN A 42 18.61 -15.31 10.61
N GLY A 43 17.61 -15.33 9.73
CA GLY A 43 16.78 -16.49 9.44
C GLY A 43 15.63 -16.71 10.43
N THR A 44 15.42 -15.82 11.41
CA THR A 44 14.28 -15.93 12.33
C THR A 44 12.95 -15.93 11.57
N VAL A 45 12.07 -16.87 11.96
CA VAL A 45 10.67 -16.90 11.55
C VAL A 45 9.88 -15.94 12.43
N ILE A 46 9.25 -14.95 11.80
CA ILE A 46 8.37 -13.96 12.42
C ILE A 46 6.94 -14.45 12.21
N THR A 47 6.21 -14.70 13.30
CA THR A 47 4.88 -15.30 13.27
C THR A 47 4.02 -14.77 14.41
N GLY A 48 2.69 -14.75 14.23
CA GLY A 48 1.73 -14.44 15.28
C GLY A 48 1.81 -13.01 15.81
N GLU A 49 1.51 -12.83 17.10
CA GLU A 49 1.46 -11.53 17.74
C GLU A 49 2.83 -11.08 18.28
N LEU A 50 3.31 -9.93 17.83
CA LEU A 50 4.50 -9.28 18.38
C LEU A 50 4.10 -8.44 19.60
N VAL A 51 4.19 -9.05 20.78
CA VAL A 51 3.89 -8.40 22.08
C VAL A 51 5.09 -7.69 22.71
N ASN A 52 6.25 -7.72 22.06
CA ASN A 52 7.45 -6.96 22.42
C ASN A 52 7.96 -6.19 21.21
N ASP A 53 8.80 -5.19 21.47
CA ASP A 53 9.55 -4.53 20.41
C ASP A 53 10.55 -5.52 19.81
N VAL A 54 10.67 -5.49 18.48
CA VAL A 54 11.61 -6.32 17.73
C VAL A 54 12.40 -5.48 16.72
N THR A 55 13.62 -5.92 16.43
CA THR A 55 14.50 -5.30 15.43
C THR A 55 14.97 -6.36 14.42
N LEU A 56 14.71 -6.12 13.15
CA LEU A 56 15.30 -6.82 12.02
C LEU A 56 16.59 -6.09 11.64
N LEU A 57 17.73 -6.74 11.88
CA LEU A 57 19.06 -6.17 11.71
C LEU A 57 19.48 -6.15 10.24
N LYS A 58 20.19 -5.09 9.86
CA LYS A 58 20.67 -4.86 8.49
C LYS A 58 21.46 -6.05 7.92
N GLY A 59 21.29 -6.31 6.63
CA GLY A 59 21.99 -7.39 5.91
C GLY A 59 21.49 -8.80 6.20
N ASN A 60 20.49 -8.96 7.08
CA ASN A 60 19.89 -10.24 7.38
C ASN A 60 18.63 -10.51 6.52
N SER A 61 18.29 -11.79 6.44
CA SER A 61 17.05 -12.28 5.86
C SER A 61 16.15 -12.92 6.92
N TYR A 62 14.84 -12.76 6.80
CA TYR A 62 13.85 -13.27 7.74
C TYR A 62 12.70 -13.96 7.00
N VAL A 63 11.97 -14.82 7.71
CA VAL A 63 10.79 -15.51 7.18
C VAL A 63 9.54 -14.96 7.85
N LEU A 64 8.54 -14.55 7.08
CA LEU A 64 7.23 -14.10 7.55
C LEU A 64 6.24 -15.25 7.43
N LYS A 65 5.63 -15.66 8.55
CA LYS A 65 4.76 -16.82 8.61
C LYS A 65 3.42 -16.47 9.23
N GLY A 66 2.33 -16.77 8.50
CA GLY A 66 0.97 -16.38 8.88
C GLY A 66 0.77 -14.87 9.01
N GLY A 67 -0.37 -14.46 9.57
CA GLY A 67 -0.63 -13.07 9.91
C GLY A 67 0.24 -12.63 11.09
N VAL A 68 1.18 -11.72 10.85
CA VAL A 68 2.04 -11.15 11.89
C VAL A 68 1.47 -9.81 12.34
N HIS A 69 1.10 -9.73 13.60
CA HIS A 69 0.44 -8.58 14.20
C HIS A 69 1.38 -7.85 15.14
N VAL A 70 1.76 -6.61 14.81
CA VAL A 70 2.46 -5.73 15.77
C VAL A 70 1.41 -5.11 16.67
N LYS A 71 1.38 -5.54 17.93
CA LYS A 71 0.32 -5.16 18.86
C LYS A 71 0.46 -3.71 19.32
N THR A 72 -0.66 -3.11 19.74
CA THR A 72 -0.71 -1.75 20.27
C THR A 72 0.41 -1.46 21.28
N GLY A 73 1.09 -0.33 21.11
CA GLY A 73 2.21 0.09 21.97
C GLY A 73 3.52 -0.63 21.71
N LYS A 74 3.61 -1.48 20.68
CA LYS A 74 4.84 -2.18 20.26
C LYS A 74 5.36 -1.66 18.94
N THR A 75 6.64 -1.88 18.71
CA THR A 75 7.36 -1.41 17.52
C THR A 75 8.08 -2.56 16.83
N ILE A 76 7.89 -2.68 15.52
CA ILE A 76 8.80 -3.42 14.65
C ILE A 76 9.77 -2.44 14.00
N THR A 77 11.07 -2.62 14.24
CA THR A 77 12.14 -1.85 13.58
C THR A 77 12.77 -2.70 12.49
N ILE A 78 12.91 -2.15 11.30
CA ILE A 78 13.46 -2.84 10.13
C ILE A 78 14.57 -1.98 9.56
N GLN A 79 15.81 -2.43 9.71
CA GLN A 79 16.97 -1.70 9.23
C GLN A 79 17.14 -1.87 7.71
N GLU A 80 17.90 -0.97 7.10
CA GLU A 80 18.21 -1.02 5.68
C GLU A 80 18.81 -2.35 5.21
N GLY A 81 18.53 -2.73 3.96
CA GLY A 81 19.04 -3.96 3.35
C GLY A 81 18.46 -5.27 3.91
N VAL A 82 17.48 -5.21 4.82
CA VAL A 82 16.76 -6.41 5.27
C VAL A 82 15.94 -7.00 4.13
N THR A 83 15.96 -8.32 4.01
CA THR A 83 15.00 -9.06 3.17
C THR A 83 14.06 -9.89 4.04
N VAL A 84 12.76 -9.74 3.86
CA VAL A 84 11.73 -10.58 4.49
C VAL A 84 11.07 -11.41 3.39
N LYS A 85 11.01 -12.72 3.57
CA LYS A 85 10.37 -13.64 2.63
C LYS A 85 9.15 -14.27 3.28
N SER A 86 8.01 -14.34 2.59
CA SER A 86 6.89 -15.17 3.08
C SER A 86 7.33 -16.63 3.21
N ASP A 87 6.76 -17.38 4.15
CA ASP A 87 6.98 -18.83 4.21
C ASP A 87 6.33 -19.50 2.98
N ALA A 88 7.14 -20.19 2.18
CA ALA A 88 6.71 -20.84 0.94
C ALA A 88 5.70 -21.98 1.15
N ASN A 89 5.61 -22.50 2.37
CA ASN A 89 4.75 -23.62 2.73
C ASN A 89 3.60 -23.17 3.65
N GLU A 90 3.34 -21.87 3.74
CA GLU A 90 2.32 -21.33 4.65
C GLU A 90 0.91 -21.74 4.21
N PRO A 91 0.16 -22.51 5.02
CA PRO A 91 -1.22 -22.85 4.69
C PRO A 91 -2.16 -21.64 4.87
N ALA A 92 -1.86 -20.71 5.78
CA ALA A 92 -2.57 -19.44 5.90
C ALA A 92 -1.99 -18.39 4.92
N THR A 93 -2.47 -17.16 5.01
CA THR A 93 -1.87 -16.04 4.27
C THR A 93 -0.82 -15.36 5.15
N ALA A 94 0.42 -15.26 4.67
CA ALA A 94 1.47 -14.49 5.33
C ALA A 94 1.28 -12.99 5.07
N TYR A 95 1.24 -12.16 6.09
CA TYR A 95 1.16 -10.69 5.97
C TYR A 95 1.71 -10.02 7.23
N LEU A 96 2.03 -8.72 7.12
CA LEU A 96 2.44 -7.89 8.25
C LEU A 96 1.37 -6.84 8.51
N LEU A 97 0.77 -6.86 9.70
CA LEU A 97 -0.22 -5.89 10.15
C LEU A 97 0.31 -5.09 11.33
N ILE A 98 0.26 -3.77 11.22
CA ILE A 98 0.57 -2.83 12.31
C ILE A 98 -0.75 -2.37 12.92
N GLU A 99 -1.05 -2.81 14.15
CA GLU A 99 -2.33 -2.48 14.79
C GLU A 99 -2.39 -1.01 15.22
N PRO A 100 -3.60 -0.45 15.44
CA PRO A 100 -3.74 0.91 15.93
C PRO A 100 -2.93 1.16 17.21
N GLY A 101 -2.10 2.20 17.17
CA GLY A 101 -1.18 2.57 18.25
C GLY A 101 0.11 1.75 18.34
N ALA A 102 0.32 0.77 17.44
CA ALA A 102 1.63 0.15 17.20
C ALA A 102 2.43 0.97 16.19
N LYS A 103 3.71 0.61 16.00
CA LYS A 103 4.61 1.32 15.07
C LYS A 103 5.42 0.38 14.18
N ILE A 104 5.64 0.83 12.95
CA ILE A 104 6.66 0.31 12.05
C ILE A 104 7.75 1.36 11.86
N MET A 105 9.00 0.99 12.10
CA MET A 105 10.17 1.82 11.84
C MET A 105 11.02 1.14 10.77
N ALA A 106 10.56 1.21 9.53
CA ALA A 106 11.19 0.59 8.36
C ALA A 106 11.85 1.67 7.50
N GLN A 107 13.18 1.76 7.60
CA GLN A 107 13.98 2.81 6.95
C GLN A 107 15.11 2.17 6.14
N GLY A 108 14.81 1.83 4.89
CA GLY A 108 15.81 1.48 3.91
C GLY A 108 16.57 2.70 3.38
N THR A 109 17.41 2.47 2.39
CA THR A 109 18.03 3.54 1.58
C THR A 109 17.88 3.24 0.10
N ALA A 110 18.11 4.24 -0.77
CA ALA A 110 18.06 4.05 -2.22
C ALA A 110 19.04 2.95 -2.72
N ALA A 111 20.16 2.77 -2.01
CA ALA A 111 21.17 1.76 -2.30
C ALA A 111 20.92 0.41 -1.57
N SER A 112 20.33 0.45 -0.37
CA SER A 112 20.04 -0.72 0.46
C SER A 112 18.56 -0.73 0.87
N PRO A 113 17.62 -0.97 -0.05
CA PRO A 113 16.20 -0.98 0.28
C PRO A 113 15.85 -2.15 1.19
N ILE A 114 14.73 -2.02 1.89
CA ILE A 114 14.08 -3.16 2.55
C ILE A 114 13.24 -3.89 1.51
N ILE A 115 13.38 -5.21 1.42
CA ILE A 115 12.66 -6.03 0.44
C ILE A 115 11.75 -7.00 1.17
N PHE A 116 10.46 -6.96 0.85
CA PHE A 116 9.51 -8.01 1.19
C PHE A 116 9.11 -8.75 -0.09
N THR A 117 9.18 -10.07 -0.10
CA THR A 117 8.94 -10.87 -1.31
C THR A 117 8.44 -12.28 -0.98
N SER A 118 8.04 -13.02 -2.00
CA SER A 118 7.64 -14.42 -1.88
C SER A 118 8.82 -15.32 -1.47
N GLY A 119 8.58 -16.29 -0.59
CA GLY A 119 9.53 -17.36 -0.32
C GLY A 119 9.50 -18.51 -1.34
N ALA A 120 8.55 -18.51 -2.28
CA ALA A 120 8.40 -19.58 -3.27
C ALA A 120 9.63 -19.68 -4.20
N THR A 121 9.86 -20.88 -4.73
CA THR A 121 10.94 -21.11 -5.71
C THR A 121 10.69 -20.39 -7.04
N ALA A 122 9.42 -20.20 -7.40
CA ALA A 122 8.98 -19.42 -8.56
C ALA A 122 7.93 -18.39 -8.10
N PRO A 123 8.38 -17.20 -7.65
CA PRO A 123 7.51 -16.14 -7.18
C PRO A 123 6.48 -15.70 -8.21
N LYS A 124 5.23 -15.51 -7.78
CA LYS A 124 4.13 -15.01 -8.59
C LYS A 124 3.15 -14.19 -7.77
N GLU A 125 2.33 -13.41 -8.45
CA GLU A 125 1.25 -12.63 -7.86
C GLU A 125 0.40 -13.49 -6.90
N GLN A 126 -0.09 -12.91 -5.81
CA GLN A 126 -0.89 -13.58 -4.76
C GLN A 126 -0.14 -14.60 -3.87
N ASP A 127 1.19 -14.60 -3.85
CA ASP A 127 1.96 -15.52 -3.01
C ASP A 127 1.86 -15.18 -1.51
N TRP A 128 1.66 -13.91 -1.17
CA TRP A 128 1.46 -13.44 0.20
C TRP A 128 0.56 -12.19 0.24
N GLY A 129 0.16 -11.77 1.44
CA GLY A 129 -0.81 -10.71 1.65
C GLY A 129 -0.25 -9.34 1.29
N GLY A 130 0.64 -8.81 2.13
CA GLY A 130 1.19 -7.46 1.97
C GLY A 130 1.53 -6.83 3.32
N ILE A 131 1.64 -5.49 3.33
CA ILE A 131 1.85 -4.70 4.54
C ILE A 131 0.62 -3.84 4.80
N ILE A 132 0.00 -4.04 5.95
CA ILE A 132 -1.19 -3.32 6.41
C ILE A 132 -0.81 -2.43 7.59
N VAL A 133 -1.15 -1.16 7.53
CA VAL A 133 -0.93 -0.20 8.62
C VAL A 133 -2.27 0.39 9.06
N CYS A 134 -2.66 0.09 10.30
CA CYS A 134 -3.89 0.59 10.90
C CYS A 134 -3.58 1.77 11.82
N GLY A 135 -4.23 2.91 11.58
CA GLY A 135 -4.06 4.14 12.34
C GLY A 135 -5.32 4.60 13.07
N LEU A 136 -5.19 5.76 13.71
CA LEU A 136 -6.21 6.42 14.52
C LEU A 136 -6.75 7.72 13.91
N ALA A 137 -6.46 7.97 12.62
CA ALA A 137 -6.93 9.14 11.90
C ALA A 137 -8.39 9.00 11.43
N PRO A 138 -9.07 10.11 11.10
CA PRO A 138 -10.47 10.10 10.67
C PRO A 138 -10.75 9.21 9.45
N VAL A 139 -11.89 8.52 9.51
CA VAL A 139 -12.48 7.72 8.44
C VAL A 139 -13.98 8.04 8.40
N ASN A 140 -14.64 7.81 7.27
CA ASN A 140 -16.06 8.15 7.09
C ASN A 140 -17.04 6.97 7.30
N GLY A 141 -16.56 5.90 7.94
CA GLY A 141 -17.38 4.79 8.42
C GLY A 141 -18.24 5.15 9.63
N GLU A 142 -19.23 4.30 9.93
CA GLU A 142 -20.13 4.48 11.07
C GLU A 142 -19.35 4.63 12.38
N GLY A 143 -19.66 5.66 13.17
CA GLY A 143 -18.95 5.95 14.42
C GLY A 143 -17.48 6.38 14.27
N GLY A 144 -17.00 6.64 13.05
CA GLY A 144 -15.61 7.00 12.77
C GLY A 144 -14.63 5.84 13.01
N ARG A 145 -15.13 4.60 12.94
CA ARG A 145 -14.37 3.36 13.15
C ARG A 145 -14.77 2.33 12.11
N ILE A 146 -13.80 1.59 11.59
CA ILE A 146 -14.03 0.54 10.59
C ILE A 146 -13.22 -0.70 10.98
N ALA A 147 -13.80 -1.88 10.80
CA ALA A 147 -13.07 -3.13 10.98
C ALA A 147 -12.08 -3.29 9.82
N SER A 148 -10.83 -3.64 10.14
CA SER A 148 -9.82 -3.95 9.14
C SER A 148 -10.31 -5.04 8.19
N GLU A 149 -9.94 -4.93 6.93
CA GLU A 149 -10.30 -5.93 5.93
C GLU A 149 -9.78 -7.31 6.31
N MET A 150 -8.64 -7.36 7.02
CA MET A 150 -7.98 -8.59 7.46
C MET A 150 -8.80 -9.41 8.47
N GLY A 151 -9.87 -8.85 9.04
CA GLY A 151 -10.88 -9.60 9.81
C GLY A 151 -10.43 -10.10 11.18
N ALA A 152 -9.21 -9.76 11.63
CA ALA A 152 -8.60 -10.23 12.87
C ALA A 152 -9.12 -9.53 14.14
N GLY A 153 -10.33 -8.95 14.11
CA GLY A 153 -10.86 -8.13 15.22
C GLY A 153 -10.14 -6.79 15.40
N VAL A 154 -9.35 -6.37 14.41
CA VAL A 154 -8.68 -5.06 14.39
C VAL A 154 -9.66 -4.01 13.88
N THR A 155 -9.78 -2.89 14.60
CA THR A 155 -10.64 -1.76 14.24
C THR A 155 -9.81 -0.49 14.17
N TYR A 156 -9.75 0.15 13.00
CA TYR A 156 -9.00 1.37 12.74
C TYR A 156 -9.92 2.60 12.69
N GLY A 157 -9.32 3.76 12.44
CA GLY A 157 -10.01 5.04 12.39
C GLY A 157 -10.04 5.73 13.76
N GLY A 158 -10.47 6.98 13.81
CA GLY A 158 -10.53 7.74 15.05
C GLY A 158 -10.64 9.22 14.78
N THR A 159 -10.13 10.04 15.70
CA THR A 159 -10.19 11.51 15.58
C THR A 159 -8.81 12.15 15.45
N ASN A 160 -7.74 11.35 15.52
CA ASN A 160 -6.38 11.87 15.54
C ASN A 160 -5.79 11.97 14.13
N ALA A 161 -6.07 13.07 13.43
CA ALA A 161 -5.48 13.30 12.10
C ALA A 161 -3.93 13.28 12.12
N ALA A 162 -3.31 13.66 13.24
CA ALA A 162 -1.86 13.64 13.42
C ALA A 162 -1.32 12.30 13.96
N ASP A 163 -2.10 11.22 13.90
CA ASP A 163 -1.64 9.89 14.28
C ASP A 163 -0.33 9.51 13.55
N ASN A 164 0.53 8.79 14.27
CA ASN A 164 1.87 8.45 13.81
C ASN A 164 2.15 6.96 14.03
N SER A 165 1.96 6.19 12.96
CA SER A 165 2.23 4.75 12.88
C SER A 165 3.71 4.44 12.57
N GLY A 166 4.58 5.46 12.52
CA GLY A 166 6.02 5.33 12.33
C GLY A 166 6.51 5.82 10.96
N VAL A 167 7.44 5.06 10.37
CA VAL A 167 8.13 5.40 9.12
C VAL A 167 8.19 4.19 8.20
N LEU A 168 7.75 4.38 6.96
CA LEU A 168 7.95 3.48 5.84
C LEU A 168 8.75 4.22 4.76
N ARG A 169 10.01 3.83 4.56
CA ARG A 169 10.90 4.48 3.62
C ARG A 169 11.82 3.51 2.88
N TYR A 170 11.91 3.65 1.55
CA TYR A 170 12.73 2.80 0.68
C TYR A 170 12.44 1.31 0.85
N ILE A 171 11.17 0.95 0.61
CA ILE A 171 10.66 -0.43 0.75
C ILE A 171 10.15 -0.91 -0.61
N ARG A 172 10.55 -2.12 -1.00
CA ARG A 172 9.93 -2.84 -2.11
C ARG A 172 9.15 -4.04 -1.59
N VAL A 173 7.87 -4.11 -1.93
CA VAL A 173 7.05 -5.31 -1.80
C VAL A 173 6.88 -5.95 -3.18
N GLU A 174 6.98 -7.26 -3.26
CA GLU A 174 6.86 -8.01 -4.51
C GLU A 174 5.87 -9.16 -4.33
N TYR A 175 5.04 -9.46 -5.32
CA TYR A 175 4.23 -10.68 -5.34
C TYR A 175 3.17 -10.78 -4.24
N THR A 176 2.65 -9.63 -3.79
CA THR A 176 1.52 -9.48 -2.86
C THR A 176 0.19 -9.81 -3.53
N GLY A 177 -0.96 -9.58 -2.89
CA GLY A 177 -2.26 -9.73 -3.56
C GLY A 177 -3.12 -10.89 -3.07
N LYS A 178 -2.76 -11.60 -2.01
CA LYS A 178 -3.38 -12.90 -1.73
C LYS A 178 -4.83 -12.78 -1.25
N LYS A 179 -5.74 -13.39 -2.01
CA LYS A 179 -7.17 -13.50 -1.66
C LYS A 179 -7.39 -14.18 -0.31
N GLN A 180 -8.16 -13.54 0.59
CA GLN A 180 -8.51 -14.07 1.91
C GLN A 180 -9.85 -14.79 1.88
N THR A 181 -10.86 -14.18 1.25
CA THR A 181 -12.19 -14.76 1.02
C THR A 181 -12.66 -14.42 -0.40
N ALA A 182 -13.89 -14.79 -0.77
CA ALA A 182 -14.44 -14.42 -2.08
C ALA A 182 -14.50 -12.90 -2.31
N ASP A 183 -14.67 -12.13 -1.23
CA ASP A 183 -14.97 -10.69 -1.24
C ASP A 183 -13.89 -9.85 -0.51
N LYS A 184 -12.77 -10.46 -0.13
CA LYS A 184 -11.69 -9.78 0.61
C LYS A 184 -10.34 -10.25 0.12
N GLU A 185 -9.54 -9.30 -0.33
CA GLU A 185 -8.21 -9.53 -0.86
C GLU A 185 -7.19 -8.66 -0.09
N HIS A 186 -5.90 -8.80 -0.40
CA HIS A 186 -4.83 -8.07 0.27
C HIS A 186 -4.06 -7.27 -0.77
N ASN A 187 -3.52 -6.12 -0.41
CA ASN A 187 -2.84 -5.24 -1.36
C ASN A 187 -1.32 -5.30 -1.20
N GLY A 188 -0.59 -4.56 -2.04
CA GLY A 188 0.83 -4.28 -1.80
C GLY A 188 1.05 -3.57 -0.46
N PHE A 189 0.51 -2.36 -0.36
CA PHE A 189 0.44 -1.58 0.87
C PHE A 189 -0.99 -1.13 1.13
N THR A 190 -1.48 -1.38 2.34
CA THR A 190 -2.80 -0.95 2.79
C THR A 190 -2.65 0.04 3.93
N PHE A 191 -3.24 1.22 3.77
CA PHE A 191 -3.24 2.28 4.79
C PHE A 191 -4.65 2.50 5.31
N GLU A 192 -4.95 1.90 6.46
CA GLU A 192 -6.26 1.97 7.10
C GLU A 192 -6.28 3.07 8.17
N GLY A 193 -6.86 4.23 7.87
CA GLY A 193 -6.98 5.33 8.84
C GLY A 193 -5.64 5.88 9.34
N VAL A 194 -4.60 5.86 8.50
CA VAL A 194 -3.25 6.31 8.88
C VAL A 194 -3.17 7.84 8.93
N GLY A 195 -2.56 8.38 9.99
CA GLY A 195 -2.43 9.83 10.20
C GLY A 195 -1.25 10.48 9.49
N ASN A 196 -1.33 11.81 9.32
CA ASN A 196 -0.31 12.62 8.67
C ASN A 196 0.96 12.84 9.50
N GLY A 197 1.02 12.31 10.72
CA GLY A 197 2.25 12.20 11.50
C GLY A 197 3.15 11.04 11.04
N THR A 198 2.62 10.11 10.25
CA THR A 198 3.35 8.96 9.68
C THR A 198 4.14 9.39 8.45
N THR A 199 5.38 8.92 8.32
CA THR A 199 6.19 9.15 7.12
C THR A 199 6.06 7.98 6.15
N VAL A 200 5.61 8.25 4.93
CA VAL A 200 5.42 7.24 3.87
C VAL A 200 6.02 7.77 2.58
N GLU A 201 7.19 7.26 2.19
CA GLU A 201 7.87 7.72 0.98
C GLU A 201 8.83 6.69 0.38
N TYR A 202 9.07 6.75 -0.93
CA TYR A 202 9.94 5.81 -1.65
C TYR A 202 9.51 4.35 -1.47
N LEU A 203 8.23 4.06 -1.74
CA LEU A 203 7.69 2.71 -1.66
C LEU A 203 7.35 2.20 -3.04
N SER A 204 7.65 0.92 -3.29
CA SER A 204 7.30 0.29 -4.55
C SER A 204 6.64 -1.06 -4.41
N VAL A 205 5.74 -1.34 -5.34
CA VAL A 205 5.05 -2.62 -5.49
C VAL A 205 5.41 -3.19 -6.86
N TYR A 206 5.79 -4.46 -6.88
CA TYR A 206 6.09 -5.18 -8.10
C TYR A 206 5.24 -6.45 -8.19
N ARG A 207 4.40 -6.53 -9.22
CA ARG A 207 3.55 -7.68 -9.53
C ARG A 207 2.69 -8.10 -8.34
N GLY A 208 1.78 -7.23 -7.92
CA GLY A 208 0.74 -7.57 -6.95
C GLY A 208 -0.44 -8.24 -7.64
N GLY A 209 -1.09 -9.19 -6.98
CA GLY A 209 -2.28 -9.88 -7.50
C GLY A 209 -3.60 -9.18 -7.26
N ASP A 210 -3.52 -7.97 -6.72
CA ASP A 210 -4.59 -7.06 -6.33
C ASP A 210 -3.98 -5.64 -6.37
N ASP A 211 -4.56 -4.68 -5.65
CA ASP A 211 -4.11 -3.31 -5.60
C ASP A 211 -2.66 -3.15 -5.18
N ALA A 212 -1.97 -2.19 -5.80
CA ALA A 212 -0.61 -1.87 -5.36
C ALA A 212 -0.62 -1.04 -4.06
N PHE A 213 -1.37 0.07 -4.03
CA PHE A 213 -1.49 0.92 -2.85
C PHE A 213 -2.96 1.26 -2.64
N GLU A 214 -3.48 1.01 -1.45
CA GLU A 214 -4.86 1.35 -1.11
C GLU A 214 -4.95 2.15 0.19
N TRP A 215 -5.76 3.21 0.16
CA TRP A 215 -6.07 4.03 1.33
C TRP A 215 -7.52 3.86 1.75
N PHE A 216 -7.71 3.26 2.92
CA PHE A 216 -9.00 3.22 3.59
C PHE A 216 -9.07 4.35 4.62
N GLY A 217 -9.44 5.54 4.15
CA GLY A 217 -9.53 6.74 4.98
C GLY A 217 -8.18 7.26 5.48
N GLY A 218 -8.20 8.10 6.52
CA GLY A 218 -7.01 8.69 7.11
C GLY A 218 -6.54 9.97 6.42
N THR A 219 -5.36 10.45 6.80
CA THR A 219 -4.80 11.75 6.34
C THR A 219 -3.32 11.66 5.94
N VAL A 220 -2.75 10.46 5.93
CA VAL A 220 -1.34 10.24 5.61
C VAL A 220 -0.96 10.90 4.27
N ASN A 221 0.19 11.58 4.26
CA ASN A 221 0.76 12.12 3.04
C ASN A 221 1.83 11.17 2.51
N VAL A 222 1.95 11.06 1.19
CA VAL A 222 2.86 10.12 0.52
C VAL A 222 3.69 10.79 -0.56
N LYS A 223 4.95 10.34 -0.75
CA LYS A 223 5.81 10.86 -1.81
C LYS A 223 6.68 9.78 -2.44
N TYR A 224 6.88 9.80 -3.76
CA TYR A 224 7.67 8.80 -4.48
C TYR A 224 7.11 7.39 -4.32
N LEU A 225 5.96 7.12 -4.93
CA LEU A 225 5.39 5.77 -5.00
C LEU A 225 5.53 5.22 -6.41
N PHE A 226 5.91 3.95 -6.52
CA PHE A 226 6.07 3.27 -7.81
C PHE A 226 5.36 1.93 -7.81
N ALA A 227 4.43 1.73 -8.73
CA ALA A 227 3.73 0.47 -8.91
C ALA A 227 3.94 -0.07 -10.32
N TYR A 228 4.27 -1.36 -10.40
CA TYR A 228 4.35 -2.07 -11.67
C TYR A 228 3.56 -3.38 -11.60
N GLY A 229 2.62 -3.55 -12.51
CA GLY A 229 1.94 -4.81 -12.74
C GLY A 229 1.04 -5.28 -11.60
N ALA A 230 0.39 -4.37 -10.89
CA ALA A 230 -0.81 -4.72 -10.12
C ALA A 230 -1.85 -5.36 -11.05
N GLN A 231 -2.50 -6.44 -10.61
CA GLN A 231 -3.50 -7.14 -11.41
C GLN A 231 -4.89 -6.52 -11.28
N ASP A 232 -5.14 -5.73 -10.23
CA ASP A 232 -6.33 -4.86 -10.14
C ASP A 232 -5.91 -3.39 -10.28
N ASP A 233 -6.09 -2.55 -9.26
CA ASP A 233 -5.86 -1.12 -9.34
C ASP A 233 -4.44 -0.72 -8.89
N THR A 234 -3.88 0.29 -9.53
CA THR A 234 -2.52 0.75 -9.18
C THR A 234 -2.55 1.58 -7.89
N PHE A 235 -3.55 2.43 -7.74
CA PHE A 235 -3.77 3.25 -6.56
C PHE A 235 -5.27 3.31 -6.29
N ASP A 236 -5.72 2.87 -5.13
CA ASP A 236 -7.12 2.97 -4.72
C ASP A 236 -7.26 3.88 -3.48
N TRP A 237 -8.30 4.70 -3.44
CA TRP A 237 -8.74 5.22 -2.15
C TRP A 237 -10.24 5.17 -1.94
N THR A 238 -10.59 4.99 -0.68
CA THR A 238 -11.96 5.07 -0.19
C THR A 238 -11.99 5.55 1.27
N PHE A 239 -13.16 5.48 1.88
CA PHE A 239 -13.46 5.77 3.28
C PHE A 239 -12.92 7.09 3.86
N GLY A 240 -12.82 8.13 3.04
CA GLY A 240 -12.56 9.48 3.51
C GLY A 240 -11.10 9.89 3.51
N TRP A 241 -10.25 9.28 2.67
CA TRP A 241 -8.82 9.62 2.65
C TRP A 241 -8.62 11.10 2.25
N ASN A 242 -7.96 11.85 3.14
CA ASN A 242 -7.74 13.28 3.03
C ASN A 242 -6.25 13.62 3.14
N GLY A 243 -5.42 12.88 2.38
CA GLY A 243 -3.98 13.05 2.32
C GLY A 243 -3.51 13.91 1.16
N LYS A 244 -2.18 13.99 1.02
CA LYS A 244 -1.49 14.60 -0.12
C LYS A 244 -0.52 13.61 -0.73
N ALA A 245 -0.40 13.62 -2.05
CA ALA A 245 0.48 12.70 -2.77
C ALA A 245 1.31 13.40 -3.86
N GLN A 246 2.61 13.13 -3.94
CA GLN A 246 3.47 13.68 -5.00
C GLN A 246 4.44 12.65 -5.57
N PHE A 247 4.67 12.69 -6.89
CA PHE A 247 5.56 11.77 -7.62
C PHE A 247 5.10 10.31 -7.55
N LEU A 248 3.95 10.04 -8.17
CA LEU A 248 3.38 8.70 -8.28
C LEU A 248 3.58 8.16 -9.69
N VAL A 249 4.04 6.93 -9.81
CA VAL A 249 4.18 6.22 -11.08
C VAL A 249 3.40 4.92 -11.00
N GLY A 250 2.49 4.72 -11.95
CA GLY A 250 1.72 3.49 -12.13
C GLY A 250 1.91 2.94 -13.53
N VAL A 251 2.30 1.67 -13.65
CA VAL A 251 2.51 1.02 -14.95
C VAL A 251 1.84 -0.35 -14.95
N GLN A 252 0.81 -0.51 -15.78
CA GLN A 252 0.13 -1.79 -15.93
C GLN A 252 0.98 -2.81 -16.69
N ALA A 253 0.88 -4.08 -16.28
CA ALA A 253 1.38 -5.20 -17.04
C ALA A 253 0.42 -5.51 -18.20
N ASP A 254 0.87 -6.32 -19.17
CA ASP A 254 0.07 -6.66 -20.36
C ASP A 254 -0.80 -7.92 -20.18
N GLY A 255 -0.76 -8.53 -18.99
CA GLY A 255 -1.51 -9.74 -18.65
C GLY A 255 -2.90 -9.44 -18.11
N VAL A 256 -2.96 -9.09 -16.82
CA VAL A 256 -4.17 -8.67 -16.11
C VAL A 256 -3.87 -7.34 -15.43
N ALA A 257 -4.84 -6.43 -15.47
CA ALA A 257 -4.83 -5.12 -14.82
C ALA A 257 -6.27 -4.57 -14.86
N ASP A 258 -6.60 -3.58 -14.03
CA ASP A 258 -7.86 -2.83 -14.21
C ASP A 258 -7.58 -1.34 -14.36
N ARG A 259 -7.32 -0.61 -13.26
CA ARG A 259 -7.28 0.86 -13.28
C ARG A 259 -5.94 1.41 -12.84
N GLY A 260 -5.61 2.60 -13.35
CA GLY A 260 -4.50 3.38 -12.84
C GLY A 260 -4.84 4.00 -11.48
N ILE A 261 -6.07 4.46 -11.31
CA ILE A 261 -6.62 4.96 -10.06
C ILE A 261 -8.08 4.51 -9.97
N GLU A 262 -8.49 3.92 -8.84
CA GLU A 262 -9.88 3.89 -8.39
C GLU A 262 -10.04 4.79 -7.16
N ALA A 263 -11.16 5.50 -7.09
CA ALA A 263 -11.29 6.66 -6.23
C ALA A 263 -12.74 6.84 -5.80
N ASP A 264 -13.02 6.41 -4.58
CA ASP A 264 -14.34 6.43 -3.99
C ASP A 264 -14.37 7.28 -2.72
N ASN A 265 -15.58 7.69 -2.29
CA ASN A 265 -15.77 8.27 -0.95
C ASN A 265 -16.32 7.23 0.02
N SER A 266 -17.51 6.70 -0.27
CA SER A 266 -18.10 5.61 0.49
C SER A 266 -19.21 4.95 -0.33
N ASN A 267 -19.09 3.63 -0.47
CA ASN A 267 -20.06 2.78 -1.16
C ASN A 267 -21.43 2.74 -0.47
N LYS A 268 -21.49 3.02 0.84
CA LYS A 268 -22.73 3.04 1.63
C LYS A 268 -23.39 4.41 1.66
N ASN A 269 -22.60 5.47 1.76
CA ASN A 269 -23.09 6.84 1.77
C ASN A 269 -22.12 7.75 1.01
N ARG A 270 -22.43 8.01 -0.25
CA ARG A 270 -21.59 8.81 -1.15
C ARG A 270 -21.32 10.24 -0.66
N THR A 271 -22.12 10.74 0.29
CA THR A 271 -21.96 12.06 0.90
C THR A 271 -21.33 12.04 2.30
N ALA A 272 -20.83 10.89 2.74
CA ALA A 272 -20.22 10.71 4.06
C ALA A 272 -19.03 11.66 4.28
N SER A 273 -18.92 12.15 5.51
CA SER A 273 -17.82 13.00 5.95
C SER A 273 -16.89 12.24 6.93
N PRO A 274 -15.58 12.48 6.91
CA PRO A 274 -14.87 13.31 5.93
C PRO A 274 -14.96 12.75 4.51
N TYR A 275 -15.01 13.62 3.51
CA TYR A 275 -14.94 13.16 2.12
C TYR A 275 -13.53 12.66 1.81
N SER A 276 -13.43 11.60 1.00
CA SER A 276 -12.21 11.30 0.26
C SER A 276 -11.93 12.51 -0.63
N ASN A 277 -10.87 13.24 -0.32
CA ASN A 277 -10.56 14.54 -0.94
C ASN A 277 -9.05 14.79 -0.94
N PRO A 278 -8.26 13.92 -1.58
CA PRO A 278 -6.81 14.10 -1.61
C PRO A 278 -6.41 15.27 -2.50
N THR A 279 -5.23 15.84 -2.23
CA THR A 279 -4.54 16.74 -3.19
C THR A 279 -3.33 16.00 -3.75
N ILE A 280 -3.31 15.78 -5.06
CA ILE A 280 -2.29 14.94 -5.72
C ILE A 280 -1.63 15.73 -6.85
N SER A 281 -0.29 15.66 -6.95
CA SER A 281 0.44 16.27 -8.05
C SER A 281 1.60 15.46 -8.59
N ASN A 282 1.96 15.67 -9.85
CA ASN A 282 3.09 15.02 -10.54
C ASN A 282 2.91 13.50 -10.58
N VAL A 283 2.04 13.03 -11.45
CA VAL A 283 1.68 11.60 -11.58
C VAL A 283 1.87 11.14 -13.02
N THR A 284 2.42 9.94 -13.20
CA THR A 284 2.50 9.29 -14.51
C THR A 284 1.81 7.93 -14.44
N LEU A 285 0.71 7.76 -15.17
CA LEU A 285 -0.02 6.50 -15.29
C LEU A 285 0.09 5.97 -16.73
N VAL A 286 0.45 4.70 -16.84
CA VAL A 286 0.66 4.01 -18.12
C VAL A 286 -0.17 2.74 -18.15
N GLY A 287 -1.20 2.75 -18.99
CA GLY A 287 -2.12 1.64 -19.12
C GLY A 287 -1.60 0.52 -20.02
N SER A 288 -2.41 -0.53 -20.16
CA SER A 288 -2.24 -1.55 -21.19
C SER A 288 -3.55 -1.82 -21.92
N LEU A 289 -3.53 -1.69 -23.24
CA LEU A 289 -4.67 -2.04 -24.12
C LEU A 289 -4.74 -3.54 -24.46
N THR A 290 -3.77 -4.33 -24.01
CA THR A 290 -3.75 -5.79 -24.23
C THR A 290 -4.04 -6.58 -22.96
N ALA A 291 -4.01 -5.92 -21.79
CA ALA A 291 -4.39 -6.53 -20.53
C ALA A 291 -5.87 -6.93 -20.53
N LYS A 292 -6.17 -8.03 -19.84
CA LYS A 292 -7.53 -8.39 -19.45
C LYS A 292 -7.93 -7.62 -18.20
N THR A 293 -9.18 -7.21 -18.11
CA THR A 293 -9.75 -6.50 -16.96
C THR A 293 -10.92 -7.28 -16.35
N GLY A 294 -11.22 -6.97 -15.09
CA GLY A 294 -12.37 -7.46 -14.34
C GLY A 294 -12.11 -7.39 -12.85
N ASP A 295 -13.16 -7.14 -12.06
CA ASP A 295 -13.09 -6.95 -10.59
C ASP A 295 -12.49 -8.16 -9.84
N ASP A 296 -12.45 -9.35 -10.45
CA ASP A 296 -11.65 -10.47 -9.95
C ASP A 296 -10.56 -10.78 -10.99
N PRO A 297 -9.28 -10.53 -10.68
CA PRO A 297 -8.17 -10.81 -11.58
C PRO A 297 -8.11 -12.25 -12.09
N THR A 298 -8.60 -13.23 -11.31
CA THR A 298 -8.62 -14.63 -11.71
C THR A 298 -9.66 -14.95 -12.78
N ASN A 299 -10.70 -14.10 -12.89
CA ASN A 299 -11.82 -14.23 -13.83
C ASN A 299 -11.84 -13.10 -14.89
N ALA A 300 -10.80 -12.26 -14.95
CA ALA A 300 -10.67 -11.19 -15.92
C ALA A 300 -10.70 -11.71 -17.36
N THR A 301 -11.63 -11.19 -18.17
CA THR A 301 -11.85 -11.66 -19.56
C THR A 301 -11.92 -10.53 -20.59
N ASP A 302 -12.27 -9.31 -20.16
CA ASP A 302 -12.43 -8.17 -21.06
C ASP A 302 -11.07 -7.60 -21.47
N VAL A 303 -10.70 -7.73 -22.75
CA VAL A 303 -9.39 -7.29 -23.24
C VAL A 303 -9.41 -5.81 -23.60
N GLY A 304 -8.40 -5.08 -23.11
CA GLY A 304 -8.15 -3.69 -23.49
C GLY A 304 -9.20 -2.73 -22.99
N LYS A 305 -9.77 -2.98 -21.81
CA LYS A 305 -10.78 -2.13 -21.15
C LYS A 305 -10.25 -1.36 -19.95
N THR A 306 -8.94 -1.27 -19.81
CA THR A 306 -8.27 -0.57 -18.70
C THR A 306 -8.66 0.91 -18.63
N THR A 307 -8.71 1.43 -17.41
CA THR A 307 -9.13 2.82 -17.14
C THR A 307 -8.03 3.59 -16.40
N GLY A 308 -7.72 4.81 -16.83
CA GLY A 308 -6.67 5.62 -16.20
C GLY A 308 -7.08 6.05 -14.80
N LEU A 309 -8.20 6.77 -14.68
CA LEU A 309 -8.79 7.18 -13.41
C LEU A 309 -10.28 6.84 -13.42
N LYS A 310 -10.77 6.14 -12.40
CA LYS A 310 -12.20 5.90 -12.16
C LYS A 310 -12.59 6.60 -10.86
N LEU A 311 -13.30 7.71 -10.98
CA LEU A 311 -13.68 8.61 -9.90
C LEU A 311 -15.16 8.43 -9.62
N ARG A 312 -15.52 7.93 -8.44
CA ARG A 312 -16.91 7.61 -8.13
C ARG A 312 -17.29 7.87 -6.68
N GLU A 313 -18.52 7.47 -6.42
CA GLU A 313 -19.10 7.34 -5.08
C GLU A 313 -19.04 8.61 -4.24
N GLY A 314 -19.09 9.78 -4.89
CA GLY A 314 -19.02 11.08 -4.24
C GLY A 314 -17.61 11.51 -3.83
N THR A 315 -16.56 10.88 -4.39
CA THR A 315 -15.18 11.30 -4.20
C THR A 315 -14.99 12.76 -4.62
N ARG A 316 -14.10 13.45 -3.91
CA ARG A 316 -13.60 14.78 -4.23
C ARG A 316 -12.10 14.67 -4.52
N GLY A 317 -11.47 15.78 -4.90
CA GLY A 317 -10.03 15.79 -5.03
C GLY A 317 -9.49 16.94 -5.85
N LYS A 318 -8.20 17.22 -5.64
CA LYS A 318 -7.45 18.23 -6.40
C LYS A 318 -6.29 17.54 -7.09
N LEU A 319 -6.47 17.19 -8.36
CA LEU A 319 -5.53 16.40 -9.14
C LEU A 319 -4.82 17.31 -10.15
N HIS A 320 -3.49 17.42 -10.08
CA HIS A 320 -2.69 18.35 -10.89
C HIS A 320 -1.47 17.68 -11.53
N ASN A 321 -1.03 18.16 -12.70
CA ASN A 321 0.23 17.71 -13.31
C ASN A 321 0.28 16.19 -13.60
N PHE A 322 -0.83 15.60 -14.05
CA PHE A 322 -0.90 14.18 -14.44
C PHE A 322 -0.45 13.99 -15.89
N VAL A 323 0.12 12.83 -16.17
CA VAL A 323 0.30 12.27 -17.51
C VAL A 323 -0.35 10.89 -17.51
N VAL A 324 -1.44 10.73 -18.25
CA VAL A 324 -2.25 9.51 -18.27
C VAL A 324 -2.36 9.05 -19.70
N TYR A 325 -1.80 7.88 -20.03
CA TYR A 325 -1.86 7.39 -21.39
C TYR A 325 -1.90 5.86 -21.51
N ASN A 326 -2.29 5.39 -22.70
CA ASN A 326 -2.41 3.97 -23.07
C ASN A 326 -3.50 3.19 -22.32
N PHE A 327 -4.53 3.87 -21.84
CA PHE A 327 -5.76 3.27 -21.33
C PHE A 327 -6.88 3.34 -22.38
N ASN A 328 -7.90 2.50 -22.23
CA ASN A 328 -9.11 2.60 -23.02
C ASN A 328 -9.92 3.83 -22.60
N ASN A 329 -10.14 4.03 -21.30
CA ASN A 329 -10.71 5.25 -20.77
C ASN A 329 -9.61 6.03 -20.04
N GLY A 330 -9.46 7.33 -20.31
CA GLY A 330 -8.50 8.18 -19.61
C GLY A 330 -8.99 8.53 -18.21
N VAL A 331 -10.14 9.21 -18.15
CA VAL A 331 -10.81 9.58 -16.91
C VAL A 331 -12.28 9.20 -17.03
N ASP A 332 -12.76 8.41 -16.07
CA ASP A 332 -14.13 7.95 -15.94
C ASP A 332 -14.70 8.52 -14.63
N VAL A 333 -15.77 9.31 -14.72
CA VAL A 333 -16.46 9.89 -13.56
C VAL A 333 -17.85 9.30 -13.48
N GLU A 334 -18.14 8.62 -12.37
CA GLU A 334 -19.43 7.98 -12.14
C GLU A 334 -20.13 8.47 -10.88
N HIS A 335 -21.46 8.31 -10.87
CA HIS A 335 -22.39 8.71 -9.80
C HIS A 335 -22.68 10.21 -9.76
N ASP A 336 -23.95 10.51 -9.49
CA ASP A 336 -24.47 11.88 -9.52
C ASP A 336 -23.80 12.77 -8.47
N GLU A 337 -23.46 12.23 -7.31
CA GLU A 337 -22.75 12.94 -6.25
C GLU A 337 -21.35 13.35 -6.69
N THR A 338 -20.63 12.47 -7.39
CA THR A 338 -19.30 12.77 -7.95
C THR A 338 -19.39 13.80 -9.07
N LEU A 339 -20.40 13.68 -9.95
CA LEU A 339 -20.65 14.67 -10.99
C LEU A 339 -21.01 16.05 -10.42
N ASN A 340 -21.73 16.10 -9.31
CA ASN A 340 -21.99 17.35 -8.58
C ASN A 340 -20.69 17.95 -8.03
N ASN A 341 -19.77 17.12 -7.49
CA ASN A 341 -18.45 17.58 -7.06
C ASN A 341 -17.59 18.10 -8.23
N VAL A 342 -17.80 17.58 -9.46
CA VAL A 342 -17.18 18.16 -10.66
C VAL A 342 -17.78 19.52 -10.99
N ALA A 343 -19.11 19.66 -10.91
CA ALA A 343 -19.82 20.89 -11.22
C ALA A 343 -19.50 22.04 -10.24
N ASP A 344 -19.28 21.73 -8.96
CA ASP A 344 -18.93 22.71 -7.92
C ASP A 344 -17.41 22.94 -7.74
N ALA A 345 -16.59 22.26 -8.57
CA ALA A 345 -15.13 22.29 -8.54
C ALA A 345 -14.48 21.81 -7.23
N THR A 346 -15.17 20.96 -6.46
CA THR A 346 -14.57 20.21 -5.34
C THR A 346 -13.87 18.93 -5.81
N LEU A 347 -14.16 18.45 -7.01
CA LEU A 347 -13.37 17.47 -7.76
C LEU A 347 -12.80 18.11 -9.03
N ILE A 348 -11.48 18.23 -9.10
CA ILE A 348 -10.78 18.83 -10.25
C ILE A 348 -9.63 17.95 -10.75
N ILE A 349 -9.46 17.91 -12.07
CA ILE A 349 -8.24 17.47 -12.75
C ILE A 349 -7.73 18.63 -13.58
N LYS A 350 -6.60 19.22 -13.24
CA LYS A 350 -6.02 20.38 -13.93
C LYS A 350 -4.59 20.12 -14.38
N ASN A 351 -4.11 20.94 -15.32
CA ASN A 351 -2.71 20.97 -15.73
C ASN A 351 -2.22 19.57 -16.14
N SER A 352 -3.02 18.78 -16.85
CA SER A 352 -2.75 17.36 -17.06
C SER A 352 -2.84 16.97 -18.53
N ASP A 353 -2.08 15.95 -18.92
CA ASP A 353 -2.09 15.37 -20.25
C ASP A 353 -2.84 14.04 -20.23
N ILE A 354 -3.97 13.98 -20.93
CA ILE A 354 -4.85 12.82 -21.02
C ILE A 354 -4.84 12.32 -22.47
N SER A 355 -4.02 11.30 -22.74
CA SER A 355 -3.84 10.70 -24.07
C SER A 355 -4.32 9.24 -24.08
N ASN A 356 -5.62 9.04 -24.29
CA ASN A 356 -6.26 7.72 -24.20
C ASN A 356 -7.28 7.51 -25.32
N VAL A 357 -7.73 6.27 -25.55
CA VAL A 357 -8.72 5.98 -26.60
C VAL A 357 -9.99 6.81 -26.40
N ASN A 358 -10.52 6.82 -25.18
CA ASN A 358 -11.62 7.67 -24.73
C ASN A 358 -11.12 8.55 -23.58
N PRO A 359 -10.64 9.79 -23.82
CA PRO A 359 -10.02 10.58 -22.77
C PRO A 359 -10.92 10.89 -21.59
N TRP A 360 -12.23 11.06 -21.84
CA TRP A 360 -13.21 11.44 -20.82
C TRP A 360 -14.48 10.62 -20.98
N ALA A 361 -14.95 10.04 -19.88
CA ALA A 361 -16.26 9.42 -19.75
C ALA A 361 -16.93 9.98 -18.49
N LEU A 362 -18.10 10.60 -18.63
CA LEU A 362 -18.91 11.10 -17.51
C LEU A 362 -20.24 10.37 -17.52
N LYS A 363 -20.68 9.89 -16.36
CA LYS A 363 -21.71 8.86 -16.26
C LYS A 363 -22.58 9.07 -15.01
N HIS A 364 -23.88 9.23 -15.22
CA HIS A 364 -24.86 9.29 -14.14
C HIS A 364 -24.91 8.01 -13.31
N THR A 365 -25.53 8.03 -12.14
CA THR A 365 -25.73 6.81 -11.35
C THR A 365 -26.50 5.75 -12.15
N LEU A 366 -26.01 4.50 -12.14
CA LEU A 366 -26.75 3.39 -12.73
C LEU A 366 -28.03 3.14 -11.90
N PRO A 367 -29.23 3.16 -12.51
CA PRO A 367 -30.44 2.83 -11.78
C PRO A 367 -30.38 1.40 -11.23
N SER A 368 -30.89 1.17 -10.03
CA SER A 368 -30.85 -0.14 -9.35
C SER A 368 -31.77 -1.21 -9.95
N THR A 369 -32.51 -0.89 -11.01
CA THR A 369 -33.42 -1.82 -11.67
C THR A 369 -32.69 -2.77 -12.60
N THR A 370 -33.02 -4.06 -12.55
CA THR A 370 -32.42 -5.08 -13.41
C THR A 370 -32.60 -4.73 -14.89
N GLY A 371 -31.50 -4.73 -15.65
CA GLY A 371 -31.50 -4.36 -17.06
C GLY A 371 -31.58 -2.85 -17.33
N ALA A 372 -31.45 -2.01 -16.30
CA ALA A 372 -31.36 -0.57 -16.48
C ALA A 372 -30.16 -0.19 -17.34
N THR A 373 -30.38 0.79 -18.21
CA THR A 373 -29.29 1.47 -18.90
C THR A 373 -28.95 2.74 -18.15
N ARG A 374 -27.67 3.06 -18.12
CA ARG A 374 -27.20 4.30 -17.51
C ARG A 374 -27.65 5.49 -18.36
N PRO A 375 -28.23 6.55 -17.76
CA PRO A 375 -28.54 7.77 -18.51
C PRO A 375 -27.25 8.37 -19.10
N PRO A 376 -27.26 8.86 -20.35
CA PRO A 376 -26.11 9.54 -20.92
C PRO A 376 -25.88 10.86 -20.17
N PHE A 377 -24.61 11.22 -19.95
CA PHE A 377 -24.27 12.56 -19.48
C PHE A 377 -24.51 13.58 -20.59
N THR A 378 -25.34 14.58 -20.32
CA THR A 378 -25.69 15.65 -21.28
C THR A 378 -25.12 17.02 -20.90
N GLY A 379 -24.38 17.10 -19.79
CA GLY A 379 -23.74 18.32 -19.32
C GLY A 379 -22.48 18.69 -20.10
N VAL A 380 -21.89 19.83 -19.74
CA VAL A 380 -20.56 20.23 -20.25
C VAL A 380 -19.50 19.59 -19.36
N ASN A 381 -18.51 18.92 -19.98
CA ASN A 381 -17.31 18.49 -19.27
C ASN A 381 -16.42 19.71 -18.97
N PRO A 382 -16.24 20.15 -17.71
CA PRO A 382 -15.42 21.33 -17.42
C PRO A 382 -13.92 21.08 -17.63
N PHE A 383 -13.47 19.82 -17.57
CA PHE A 383 -12.05 19.45 -17.65
C PHE A 383 -11.41 19.75 -19.00
N ILE A 384 -12.21 19.92 -20.06
CA ILE A 384 -11.73 20.29 -21.41
C ILE A 384 -11.68 21.80 -21.63
N SER A 385 -12.13 22.62 -20.66
CA SER A 385 -12.08 24.07 -20.77
C SER A 385 -10.66 24.60 -20.53
N ALA A 386 -10.35 25.76 -21.12
CA ALA A 386 -9.03 26.40 -21.01
C ALA A 386 -8.60 26.67 -19.55
N THR A 387 -9.55 26.95 -18.65
CA THR A 387 -9.30 27.19 -17.20
C THR A 387 -8.70 25.98 -16.49
N TYR A 388 -8.92 24.77 -16.99
CA TYR A 388 -8.37 23.54 -16.43
C TYR A 388 -6.99 23.20 -17.01
N ALA A 389 -6.62 23.80 -18.14
CA ALA A 389 -5.29 23.65 -18.75
C ALA A 389 -4.87 22.18 -18.99
N ASN A 390 -5.84 21.33 -19.32
CA ASN A 390 -5.59 19.95 -19.69
C ASN A 390 -5.35 19.82 -21.20
N THR A 391 -4.34 19.04 -21.57
CA THR A 391 -4.12 18.62 -22.96
C THR A 391 -4.82 17.29 -23.16
N THR A 392 -5.74 17.22 -24.12
CA THR A 392 -6.51 16.01 -24.41
C THR A 392 -6.13 15.47 -25.78
N THR A 393 -5.85 14.17 -25.87
CA THR A 393 -5.61 13.47 -27.13
C THR A 393 -6.42 12.17 -27.15
N ALA A 394 -7.31 12.02 -28.13
CA ALA A 394 -8.13 10.82 -28.33
C ALA A 394 -7.33 9.74 -29.10
N SER A 395 -6.28 9.24 -28.46
CA SER A 395 -5.36 8.22 -28.97
C SER A 395 -4.61 7.59 -27.79
N SER A 396 -4.22 6.33 -27.88
CA SER A 396 -3.38 5.66 -26.88
C SER A 396 -1.88 5.94 -27.02
N THR A 397 -1.51 6.85 -27.94
CA THR A 397 -0.11 7.19 -28.22
C THR A 397 0.59 7.76 -27.00
N ARG A 398 1.79 7.25 -26.72
CA ARG A 398 2.70 7.85 -25.75
C ARG A 398 3.00 9.31 -26.14
N PRO A 399 2.87 10.28 -25.22
CA PRO A 399 3.26 11.67 -25.50
C PRO A 399 4.71 11.80 -25.97
N SER A 400 4.98 12.70 -26.91
CA SER A 400 6.27 12.79 -27.61
C SER A 400 7.45 13.22 -26.73
N TYR A 401 7.18 13.92 -25.61
CA TYR A 401 8.20 14.29 -24.63
C TYR A 401 8.62 13.14 -23.71
N MET A 402 7.89 12.02 -23.72
CA MET A 402 8.25 10.83 -22.96
C MET A 402 9.41 10.11 -23.67
N THR A 403 10.53 9.99 -22.96
CA THR A 403 11.75 9.34 -23.47
C THR A 403 11.73 7.83 -23.24
N SER A 404 10.96 7.34 -22.28
CA SER A 404 10.73 5.92 -22.02
C SER A 404 9.25 5.66 -21.68
N VAL A 405 8.93 4.51 -21.09
CA VAL A 405 7.55 4.14 -20.70
C VAL A 405 6.99 5.10 -19.64
N PHE A 406 7.78 5.59 -18.69
CA PHE A 406 7.27 6.48 -17.65
C PHE A 406 8.21 7.64 -17.33
N VAL A 407 9.32 7.77 -18.07
CA VAL A 407 10.27 8.87 -17.93
C VAL A 407 10.01 9.92 -19.01
N GLY A 408 9.84 11.16 -18.56
CA GLY A 408 9.59 12.33 -19.36
C GLY A 408 8.53 13.21 -18.72
N THR A 409 8.69 14.52 -18.93
CA THR A 409 7.83 15.54 -18.33
C THR A 409 7.73 16.73 -19.26
N THR A 410 6.68 17.53 -19.14
CA THR A 410 6.55 18.81 -19.86
C THR A 410 6.20 19.94 -18.90
N ALA A 411 6.81 21.11 -19.09
CA ALA A 411 6.46 22.31 -18.32
C ALA A 411 5.26 23.07 -18.90
N THR A 412 4.85 22.74 -20.13
CA THR A 412 3.72 23.40 -20.80
C THR A 412 2.45 23.23 -19.98
N ASP A 413 1.85 24.36 -19.58
CA ASP A 413 0.62 24.43 -18.79
C ASP A 413 0.68 23.67 -17.45
N ALA A 414 1.88 23.42 -16.92
CA ALA A 414 2.07 22.86 -15.59
C ALA A 414 1.90 23.93 -14.51
N ILE A 415 1.45 23.51 -13.33
CA ILE A 415 1.41 24.33 -12.12
C ILE A 415 2.63 24.04 -11.24
N ASN A 416 3.10 25.02 -10.48
CA ASN A 416 4.00 24.76 -9.35
C ASN A 416 3.20 24.21 -8.16
N PRO A 417 3.33 22.94 -7.79
CA PRO A 417 2.51 22.36 -6.73
C PRO A 417 2.79 22.95 -5.34
N THR A 418 3.90 23.68 -5.12
CA THR A 418 4.12 24.41 -3.85
C THR A 418 3.10 25.51 -3.62
N THR A 419 2.36 25.95 -4.66
CA THR A 419 1.25 26.90 -4.50
C THR A 419 -0.03 26.23 -4.00
N LEU A 420 -0.10 24.91 -4.02
CA LEU A 420 -1.25 24.14 -3.51
C LEU A 420 -1.14 23.94 -2.00
N ASP A 421 0.05 23.57 -1.52
CA ASP A 421 0.36 23.31 -0.11
C ASP A 421 1.88 23.20 0.11
N ALA A 422 2.35 23.47 1.33
CA ALA A 422 3.78 23.39 1.70
C ALA A 422 4.36 21.96 1.72
N PHE A 423 3.52 20.92 1.71
CA PHE A 423 3.95 19.53 1.57
C PHE A 423 4.67 19.25 0.24
N PHE A 424 4.23 19.92 -0.82
CA PHE A 424 4.75 19.69 -2.16
C PHE A 424 6.14 20.29 -2.34
N THR A 425 6.96 19.61 -3.13
CA THR A 425 8.23 20.14 -3.64
C THR A 425 8.03 20.81 -4.98
N ALA A 426 8.85 21.81 -5.31
CA ALA A 426 8.76 22.51 -6.58
C ALA A 426 8.97 21.54 -7.75
N ALA A 427 7.95 21.44 -8.61
CA ALA A 427 7.93 20.53 -9.75
C ALA A 427 6.98 21.10 -10.82
N ASN A 428 7.45 22.13 -11.52
CA ASN A 428 6.70 22.91 -12.51
C ASN A 428 6.58 22.16 -13.85
N TYR A 429 6.13 20.92 -13.77
CA TYR A 429 6.01 20.02 -14.91
C TYR A 429 4.93 18.97 -14.68
N LYS A 430 4.32 18.49 -15.76
CA LYS A 430 3.40 17.35 -15.77
C LYS A 430 4.20 16.04 -15.77
N GLY A 431 3.70 15.05 -15.04
CA GLY A 431 4.36 13.74 -14.90
C GLY A 431 5.24 13.66 -13.65
N ALA A 432 5.68 12.45 -13.33
CA ALA A 432 6.37 12.14 -12.08
C ALA A 432 7.90 12.04 -12.20
N VAL A 433 8.43 11.74 -13.39
CA VAL A 433 9.85 11.37 -13.57
C VAL A 433 10.47 12.18 -14.70
N GLN A 434 11.32 13.15 -14.38
CA GLN A 434 11.97 14.00 -15.38
C GLN A 434 13.09 13.26 -16.13
N THR A 435 13.24 13.55 -17.41
CA THR A 435 14.42 13.15 -18.19
C THR A 435 15.69 13.72 -17.53
N GLY A 436 16.63 12.85 -17.17
CA GLY A 436 17.91 13.24 -16.54
C GLY A 436 17.89 13.34 -15.01
N SER A 437 16.72 13.23 -14.37
CA SER A 437 16.58 13.16 -12.90
C SER A 437 15.62 12.02 -12.52
N ASP A 438 15.93 10.83 -13.03
CA ASP A 438 15.12 9.63 -12.87
C ASP A 438 15.37 8.96 -11.52
N TRP A 439 14.54 9.33 -10.53
CA TRP A 439 14.54 8.76 -9.19
C TRP A 439 14.14 7.27 -9.17
N THR A 440 13.55 6.76 -10.25
CA THR A 440 13.19 5.35 -10.33
C THR A 440 14.40 4.46 -10.54
N ASN A 441 15.56 4.96 -11.00
CA ASN A 441 16.76 4.14 -11.22
C ASN A 441 17.36 3.51 -9.95
N ALA A 442 16.86 3.87 -8.78
CA ALA A 442 17.29 3.33 -7.51
C ALA A 442 16.88 1.85 -7.29
N ALA A 443 17.62 1.17 -6.41
CA ALA A 443 17.49 -0.27 -6.20
C ALA A 443 16.16 -0.71 -5.57
N TRP A 444 15.40 0.23 -4.99
CA TRP A 444 14.06 -0.04 -4.46
C TRP A 444 13.02 -0.24 -5.57
N VAL A 445 13.19 0.33 -6.75
CA VAL A 445 12.21 0.15 -7.84
C VAL A 445 12.52 -1.08 -8.68
N ARG A 446 11.47 -1.82 -9.09
CA ARG A 446 11.56 -2.96 -10.01
C ARG A 446 10.45 -2.88 -11.06
N THR A 447 10.77 -3.23 -12.31
CA THR A 447 9.83 -3.27 -13.44
C THR A 447 10.42 -4.09 -14.58
N ASP A 448 9.58 -4.75 -15.39
CA ASP A 448 10.02 -5.43 -16.62
C ASP A 448 10.09 -4.47 -17.82
N LYS A 449 9.48 -3.28 -17.72
CA LYS A 449 9.35 -2.31 -18.82
C LYS A 449 10.51 -1.31 -18.89
N ARG A 450 11.69 -1.68 -18.36
CA ARG A 450 12.99 -1.01 -18.58
C ARG A 450 13.77 -1.64 -19.74
N THR A 451 13.14 -1.78 -20.90
CA THR A 451 13.89 -2.07 -22.13
C THR A 451 14.06 -0.77 -22.89
N PHE A 452 15.29 -0.25 -22.93
CA PHE A 452 15.67 0.74 -23.94
C PHE A 452 15.65 0.07 -25.32
N PRO A 453 15.31 0.79 -26.42
CA PRO A 453 15.83 0.40 -27.71
C PRO A 453 17.37 0.50 -27.66
N ASN A 454 18.02 -0.49 -28.28
CA ASN A 454 19.44 -0.45 -28.61
C ASN A 454 19.82 0.84 -29.36
#